data_AF-A0A7R9DM29-F1
#
_entry.id   AF-A0A7R9DM29-F1
#
_cell.length_a   1.000
_cell.length_b   1.000
_cell.length_c   1.000
_cell.angle_alpha   90.00
_cell.angle_beta   90.00
_cell.angle_gamma   90.00
#
_symmetry.space_group_name_H-M   'P 1'
#
loop_
_entity.id
_entity.type
_entity.pdbx_description
1 polymer ?
#
loop_
_entity_poly.entity_id
_entity_poly.type
_entity_poly.pdbx_seq_one_letter_code
_entity_poly.pdbx_strand_id
1 'polypeptide(L)'
;VYWLLFAGLSALQYVDLNSSRNLYILGFSVFFGLVLPKWMQANPNIISTGSEIADGIFTVLLSTSILVGGITGCTLDNLIPGTDKERGLIAWQDQMKLTSDEETDDLPSTYDFPIGMSLIKRWKWTSYLPFMPTYKPRRKNI
;
A
#
# COMPACT_ATOMS: atom_id res chain seq x y z
N VAL A 1 -5.34 1.86 15.10
CA VAL A 1 -5.32 3.11 14.30
C VAL A 1 -3.93 3.74 14.25
N TYR A 2 -3.30 4.05 15.39
CA TYR A 2 -1.96 4.68 15.42
C TYR A 2 -0.84 3.88 14.72
N TRP A 3 -0.85 2.54 14.83
CA TRP A 3 0.15 1.69 14.15
C TRP A 3 0.14 1.85 12.62
N LEU A 4 -1.04 1.99 12.01
CA LEU A 4 -1.16 2.22 10.56
C LEU A 4 -0.59 3.58 10.16
N LEU A 5 -0.71 4.59 11.04
CA LEU A 5 -0.18 5.92 10.81
C LEU A 5 1.34 5.90 10.82
N PHE A 6 1.96 5.22 11.78
CA PHE A 6 3.42 5.05 11.84
C PHE A 6 3.97 4.19 10.69
N ALA A 7 3.32 3.07 10.37
CA ALA A 7 3.71 2.22 9.24
C ALA A 7 3.57 2.96 7.89
N GLY A 8 2.55 3.82 7.75
CA GLY A 8 2.41 4.71 6.60
C GLY A 8 3.52 5.76 6.54
N LEU A 9 3.82 6.41 7.66
CA LEU A 9 4.88 7.43 7.73
C LEU A 9 6.27 6.85 7.42
N SER A 10 6.55 5.61 7.86
CA SER A 10 7.78 4.92 7.50
C SER A 10 7.86 4.60 6.01
N ALA A 11 6.75 4.37 5.32
CA ALA A 11 6.76 4.19 3.86
C ALA A 11 7.03 5.51 3.11
N LEU A 12 6.61 6.65 3.67
CA LEU A 12 6.86 7.97 3.08
C LEU A 12 8.34 8.34 3.03
N GLN A 13 9.18 7.74 3.89
CA GLN A 13 10.62 8.03 3.91
C GLN A 13 11.34 7.59 2.62
N TYR A 14 10.73 6.71 1.82
CA TYR A 14 11.28 6.24 0.55
C TYR A 14 10.88 7.12 -0.63
N VAL A 15 9.87 7.98 -0.47
CA VAL A 15 9.37 8.86 -1.53
C VAL A 15 10.28 10.09 -1.65
N ASP A 16 10.52 10.55 -2.87
CA ASP A 16 11.29 11.78 -3.07
C ASP A 16 10.45 13.03 -2.73
N LEU A 17 10.68 13.59 -1.54
CA LEU A 17 10.02 14.80 -1.06
C LEU A 17 10.64 16.10 -1.59
N ASN A 18 11.70 16.06 -2.40
CA ASN A 18 12.17 17.25 -3.12
C ASN A 18 11.31 17.53 -4.36
N SER A 19 10.56 16.55 -4.84
CA SER A 19 9.63 16.72 -5.95
C SER A 19 8.37 17.45 -5.48
N SER A 20 8.12 18.63 -6.05
CA SER A 20 6.92 19.42 -5.82
C SER A 20 5.63 18.64 -6.13
N ARG A 21 5.68 17.73 -7.12
CA ARG A 21 4.59 16.82 -7.48
C ARG A 21 4.20 15.93 -6.31
N ASN A 22 5.17 15.26 -5.68
CA ASN A 22 4.92 14.33 -4.59
C ASN A 22 4.44 15.05 -3.33
N LEU A 23 5.05 16.19 -3.00
CA LEU A 23 4.62 17.03 -1.88
C LEU A 23 3.18 17.53 -2.06
N TYR A 24 2.80 17.92 -3.28
CA TYR A 24 1.43 18.33 -3.58
C TYR A 24 0.43 17.19 -3.39
N ILE A 25 0.71 16.00 -3.94
CA ILE A 25 -0.17 14.82 -3.82
C ILE A 25 -0.33 14.43 -2.33
N LEU A 26 0.76 14.41 -1.57
CA LEU A 26 0.73 14.10 -0.14
C LEU A 26 -0.05 15.14 0.66
N GLY A 27 0.29 16.42 0.50
CA GLY A 27 -0.36 17.50 1.22
C GLY A 27 -1.85 17.57 0.93
N PHE A 28 -2.23 17.47 -0.34
CA PHE A 28 -3.64 17.53 -0.74
C PHE A 28 -4.43 16.31 -0.25
N SER A 29 -3.90 15.09 -0.42
CA SER A 29 -4.60 13.87 0.00
C SER A 29 -4.82 13.79 1.53
N VAL A 30 -3.81 14.19 2.32
CA VAL A 30 -3.94 14.26 3.79
C VAL A 30 -4.92 15.36 4.20
N PHE A 31 -4.80 16.55 3.62
CA PHE A 31 -5.70 17.66 3.94
C PHE A 31 -7.16 17.32 3.59
N PHE A 32 -7.39 16.80 2.38
CA PHE A 32 -8.72 16.43 1.93
C PHE A 32 -9.31 15.27 2.74
N GLY A 33 -8.50 14.27 3.10
CA GLY A 33 -8.89 13.17 3.98
C GLY A 33 -9.29 13.60 5.39
N LEU A 34 -8.89 14.79 5.85
CA LEU A 34 -9.31 15.37 7.12
C LEU A 34 -10.53 16.28 6.98
N VAL A 35 -10.59 17.07 5.90
CA VAL A 35 -11.65 18.06 5.67
C VAL A 35 -12.96 17.40 5.24
N LEU A 36 -12.92 16.42 4.34
CA LEU A 36 -14.14 15.81 3.81
C LEU A 36 -14.99 15.13 4.89
N PRO A 37 -14.43 14.29 5.80
CA PRO A 37 -15.21 13.70 6.89
C PRO A 37 -15.82 14.75 7.83
N LYS A 38 -15.10 15.86 8.08
CA LYS A 38 -15.61 16.97 8.91
C LYS A 38 -16.78 17.68 8.23
N TRP A 39 -16.68 17.89 6.91
CA TRP A 39 -17.75 18.47 6.13
C TRP A 39 -18.98 17.56 6.07
N MET A 40 -18.78 16.24 5.95
CA MET A 40 -19.85 15.23 6.02
C MET A 40 -20.57 15.24 7.38
N GLN A 41 -19.83 15.36 8.49
CA GLN A 41 -20.42 15.49 9.83
C GLN A 41 -21.21 16.78 10.01
N ALA A 42 -20.76 17.88 9.41
CA ALA A 42 -21.47 19.16 9.46
C ALA A 42 -22.76 19.17 8.61
N ASN A 43 -22.88 18.26 7.64
CA ASN A 43 -24.00 18.21 6.71
C ASN A 43 -24.57 16.78 6.56
N PRO A 44 -25.22 16.24 7.61
CA PRO A 44 -25.66 14.84 7.64
C PRO A 44 -26.77 14.49 6.62
N ASN A 45 -27.48 15.47 6.06
CA ASN A 45 -28.62 15.25 5.14
C ASN A 45 -28.30 15.56 3.67
N ILE A 46 -27.02 15.68 3.28
CA ILE A 46 -26.65 16.03 1.90
C ILE A 46 -26.85 14.88 0.91
N ILE A 47 -26.65 13.64 1.37
CA ILE A 47 -26.79 12.46 0.51
C ILE A 47 -28.25 12.02 0.62
N SER A 48 -29.05 12.37 -0.38
CA SER A 48 -30.44 11.96 -0.52
C SER A 48 -30.62 11.27 -1.88
N THR A 49 -30.10 10.05 -2.00
CA THR A 49 -30.13 9.27 -3.25
C THR A 49 -31.49 8.56 -3.41
N GLY A 50 -32.37 8.66 -2.42
CA GLY A 50 -33.71 8.05 -2.41
C GLY A 50 -33.77 6.66 -1.77
N SER A 51 -32.64 6.14 -1.27
CA SER A 51 -32.56 4.88 -0.52
C SER A 51 -31.72 5.08 0.75
N GLU A 52 -32.35 4.92 1.91
CA GLU A 52 -31.70 5.10 3.22
C GLU A 52 -30.45 4.20 3.39
N ILE A 53 -30.47 3.00 2.80
CA ILE A 53 -29.35 2.05 2.88
C ILE A 53 -28.14 2.55 2.09
N ALA A 54 -28.38 3.05 0.87
CA ALA A 54 -27.31 3.58 0.03
C ALA A 54 -26.68 4.82 0.67
N ASP A 55 -27.51 5.74 1.18
CA ASP A 55 -27.08 6.97 1.82
C ASP A 55 -26.22 6.67 3.07
N GLY A 56 -26.58 5.64 3.84
CA GLY A 56 -25.77 5.14 4.96
C GLY A 56 -24.39 4.63 4.54
N ILE A 57 -24.32 3.81 3.48
CA ILE A 57 -23.04 3.28 2.96
C ILE A 57 -22.14 4.43 2.49
N PHE A 58 -22.67 5.35 1.68
CA PHE A 58 -21.90 6.49 1.21
C PHE A 58 -21.42 7.39 2.35
N THR A 59 -22.27 7.62 3.36
CA THR A 59 -21.90 8.41 4.53
C THR A 59 -20.74 7.78 5.29
N VAL A 60 -20.76 6.46 5.49
CA VAL A 60 -19.67 5.75 6.19
C VAL A 60 -18.38 5.77 5.36
N LEU A 61 -18.46 5.53 4.05
CA LEU A 61 -17.29 5.58 3.16
C LEU A 61 -16.66 6.98 3.12
N LEU A 62 -17.47 8.02 2.89
CA LEU A 62 -17.01 9.41 2.81
C LEU A 62 -16.58 9.99 4.17
N SER A 63 -17.08 9.45 5.28
CA SER A 63 -16.64 9.83 6.63
C SER A 63 -15.39 9.08 7.08
N THR A 64 -14.95 8.05 6.35
CA THR A 64 -13.73 7.29 6.67
C THR A 64 -12.52 8.03 6.12
N SER A 65 -11.87 8.84 6.97
CA SER A 65 -10.74 9.71 6.60
C SER A 65 -9.60 8.99 5.87
N ILE A 66 -9.24 7.79 6.32
CA ILE A 66 -8.15 7.00 5.71
C ILE A 66 -8.51 6.50 4.30
N LEU A 67 -9.78 6.16 4.07
CA LEU A 67 -10.27 5.70 2.78
C LEU A 67 -10.34 6.86 1.79
N VAL A 68 -10.88 8.01 2.22
CA VAL A 68 -10.94 9.22 1.40
C VAL A 68 -9.54 9.71 1.05
N GLY A 69 -8.64 9.79 2.04
CA GLY A 69 -7.24 10.16 1.82
C GLY A 69 -6.53 9.20 0.87
N GLY A 70 -6.75 7.89 1.05
CA GLY A 70 -6.20 6.85 0.17
C GLY A 70 -6.71 6.95 -1.27
N ILE A 71 -8.02 7.04 -1.49
CA ILE A 71 -8.60 7.18 -2.83
C ILE A 71 -8.12 8.46 -3.50
N THR A 72 -8.11 9.57 -2.77
CA THR A 72 -7.66 10.86 -3.30
C THR A 72 -6.19 10.82 -3.68
N GLY A 73 -5.33 10.26 -2.81
CA GLY A 73 -3.91 10.07 -3.08
C GLY A 73 -3.67 9.15 -4.28
N CYS A 74 -4.34 8.01 -4.35
CA CYS A 74 -4.25 7.09 -5.49
C CYS A 74 -4.72 7.74 -6.80
N THR A 75 -5.80 8.51 -6.76
CA THR A 75 -6.32 9.19 -7.95
C THR A 75 -5.32 10.23 -8.45
N LEU A 76 -4.75 11.02 -7.53
CA LEU A 76 -3.76 12.04 -7.87
C LEU A 76 -2.42 11.47 -8.34
N ASP A 77 -1.96 10.36 -7.75
CA ASP A 77 -0.74 9.68 -8.19
C ASP A 77 -0.88 9.04 -9.59
N ASN A 78 -2.10 8.67 -9.99
CA ASN A 78 -2.37 8.21 -11.37
C ASN A 78 -2.61 9.35 -12.35
N LEU A 79 -3.19 10.47 -11.89
CA LEU A 79 -3.51 11.61 -12.74
C LEU A 79 -2.27 12.39 -13.17
N ILE A 80 -1.27 12.52 -12.30
CA ILE A 80 -0.06 13.30 -12.57
C ILE A 80 1.09 12.35 -12.93
N PRO A 81 1.61 12.41 -14.18
CA PRO A 81 2.68 11.51 -14.62
C PRO A 81 3.95 11.74 -13.80
N GLY A 82 4.67 10.65 -13.53
CA GLY A 82 5.93 10.69 -12.80
C GLY A 82 6.75 9.44 -12.95
N THR A 83 8.00 9.51 -12.51
CA THR A 83 8.97 8.41 -12.66
C THR A 83 8.97 7.47 -11.46
N ASP A 84 9.30 6.19 -11.67
CA ASP A 84 9.35 5.17 -10.60
C ASP A 84 10.41 5.48 -9.53
N LYS A 85 11.43 6.26 -9.90
CA LYS A 85 12.45 6.79 -8.97
C LYS A 85 11.85 7.80 -8.00
N GLU A 86 11.09 8.77 -8.50
CA GLU A 86 10.44 9.79 -7.67
C GLU A 86 9.40 9.18 -6.73
N ARG A 87 8.75 8.08 -7.13
CA ARG A 87 7.77 7.37 -6.29
C ARG A 87 8.42 6.52 -5.17
N GLY A 88 9.74 6.37 -5.16
CA GLY A 88 10.45 5.58 -4.15
C GLY A 88 10.42 4.06 -4.36
N LEU A 89 9.87 3.59 -5.50
CA LEU A 89 9.68 2.16 -5.77
C LEU A 89 11.01 1.42 -5.92
N ILE A 90 12.04 2.08 -6.44
CA ILE A 90 13.39 1.49 -6.58
C ILE A 90 14.07 1.33 -5.21
N ALA A 91 14.04 2.38 -4.38
CA ALA A 91 14.60 2.34 -3.03
C ALA A 91 13.89 1.31 -2.14
N TRP A 92 12.57 1.20 -2.28
CA TRP A 92 11.78 0.18 -1.60
C TRP A 92 12.13 -1.25 -2.06
N GLN A 93 12.30 -1.47 -3.37
CA GLN A 93 12.74 -2.76 -3.89
C GLN A 93 14.12 -3.16 -3.40
N ASP A 94 15.08 -2.23 -3.33
CA ASP A 94 16.44 -2.55 -2.91
C ASP A 94 16.52 -2.90 -1.41
N GLN A 95 15.75 -2.24 -0.54
CA GLN A 95 15.65 -2.68 0.86
C GLN A 95 15.00 -4.06 1.02
N MET A 96 14.00 -4.37 0.18
CA MET A 96 13.36 -5.68 0.21
C MET A 96 14.31 -6.79 -0.26
N LYS A 97 15.20 -6.49 -1.21
CA LYS A 97 16.30 -7.39 -1.64
C LYS A 97 17.34 -7.60 -0.53
N LEU A 98 17.76 -6.55 0.16
CA LEU A 98 18.73 -6.66 1.27
C LEU A 98 18.19 -7.45 2.46
N THR A 99 16.86 -7.51 2.63
CA THR A 99 16.22 -8.37 3.62
C THR A 99 16.17 -9.84 3.16
N SER A 100 16.33 -10.11 1.86
CA SER A 100 16.17 -11.44 1.28
C SER A 100 17.46 -12.12 0.84
N ASP A 101 18.53 -11.40 0.52
CA ASP A 101 19.76 -12.00 -0.01
C ASP A 101 21.01 -11.34 0.55
N GLU A 102 21.66 -11.97 1.56
CA GLU A 102 23.14 -12.12 1.62
C GLU A 102 23.59 -13.37 2.43
N GLU A 103 22.77 -14.06 3.24
CA GLU A 103 23.27 -15.17 4.10
C GLU A 103 22.44 -16.47 4.19
N THR A 104 21.53 -16.79 3.26
CA THR A 104 20.62 -17.95 3.43
C THR A 104 20.60 -18.93 2.26
N ASP A 105 21.74 -19.29 1.67
CA ASP A 105 21.84 -20.53 0.89
C ASP A 105 21.99 -21.78 1.79
N ASP A 106 22.35 -21.62 3.08
CA ASP A 106 22.57 -22.73 4.03
C ASP A 106 21.73 -22.68 5.33
N LEU A 107 20.89 -21.66 5.54
CA LEU A 107 20.00 -21.57 6.70
C LEU A 107 18.58 -22.08 6.35
N PRO A 108 17.93 -22.87 7.22
CA PRO A 108 16.53 -23.24 7.01
C PRO A 108 15.70 -21.96 6.94
N SER A 109 15.03 -21.74 5.81
CA SER A 109 14.07 -20.64 5.61
C SER A 109 13.14 -20.58 6.83
N THR A 110 12.99 -19.40 7.43
CA THR A 110 12.08 -19.16 8.57
C THR A 110 10.63 -19.55 8.26
N TYR A 111 10.30 -19.73 6.97
CA TYR A 111 8.98 -20.10 6.47
C TYR A 111 8.89 -21.56 6.00
N ASP A 112 9.91 -22.38 6.22
CA ASP A 112 9.83 -23.82 5.95
C ASP A 112 8.97 -24.51 7.02
N PHE A 113 7.91 -25.19 6.58
CA PHE A 113 7.08 -25.96 7.49
C PHE A 113 7.85 -27.20 8.00
N PRO A 114 7.73 -27.54 9.30
CA PRO A 114 8.43 -28.68 9.87
C PRO A 114 8.01 -30.04 9.27
N ILE A 115 6.85 -30.10 8.60
CA ILE A 115 6.28 -31.32 8.01
C ILE A 115 5.70 -30.99 6.62
N GLY A 116 5.92 -31.87 5.63
CA GLY A 116 5.20 -31.82 4.33
C GLY A 116 5.82 -30.96 3.23
N MET A 117 7.01 -30.39 3.42
CA MET A 117 7.71 -29.58 2.41
C MET A 117 7.96 -30.32 1.08
N SER A 118 8.11 -31.65 1.11
CA SER A 118 8.27 -32.47 -0.11
C SER A 118 7.04 -32.45 -1.03
N LEU A 119 5.84 -32.28 -0.47
CA LEU A 119 4.59 -32.19 -1.23
C LEU A 119 4.38 -30.80 -1.83
N ILE A 120 4.76 -29.75 -1.09
CA ILE A 120 4.62 -28.34 -1.51
C ILE A 120 5.61 -27.99 -2.62
N LYS A 121 6.86 -28.48 -2.53
CA LYS A 121 7.89 -28.33 -3.58
C LYS A 121 7.52 -29.08 -4.87
N ARG A 122 6.63 -30.09 -4.80
CA ARG A 122 6.19 -30.86 -5.97
C ARG A 122 5.29 -30.04 -6.90
N TRP A 123 4.64 -29.01 -6.39
CA TRP A 123 3.68 -28.21 -7.14
C TRP A 123 4.36 -26.98 -7.77
N LYS A 124 4.20 -26.80 -9.08
CA LYS A 124 4.86 -25.70 -9.84
C LYS A 124 4.16 -24.35 -9.72
N TRP A 125 2.86 -24.34 -9.48
CA TRP A 125 2.11 -23.08 -9.22
C TRP A 125 2.57 -22.42 -7.92
N THR A 126 3.19 -23.22 -7.06
CA THR A 126 3.59 -22.85 -5.71
C THR A 126 4.80 -21.90 -5.69
N SER A 127 5.57 -21.84 -6.79
CA SER A 127 6.67 -20.89 -6.96
C SER A 127 6.25 -19.52 -7.51
N TYR A 128 4.96 -19.29 -7.81
CA TYR A 128 4.46 -18.00 -8.33
C TYR A 128 3.86 -17.10 -7.25
N LEU A 129 3.52 -17.65 -6.08
CA LEU A 129 2.88 -16.90 -5.01
C LEU A 129 3.94 -16.28 -4.09
N PRO A 130 3.96 -14.95 -3.91
CA PRO A 130 5.04 -14.25 -3.22
C PRO A 130 5.13 -14.56 -1.71
N PHE A 131 4.11 -15.19 -1.14
CA PHE A 131 4.04 -15.55 0.28
C PHE A 131 4.42 -17.02 0.57
N MET A 132 4.79 -17.80 -0.44
CA MET A 132 5.00 -19.25 -0.30
C MET A 132 6.48 -19.63 -0.32
N PRO A 133 6.94 -20.63 0.47
CA PRO A 133 8.37 -20.89 0.67
C PRO A 133 9.13 -21.36 -0.58
N THR A 134 8.41 -21.66 -1.68
CA THR A 134 9.01 -22.06 -2.96
C THR A 134 9.16 -20.89 -3.95
N TYR A 135 8.73 -19.67 -3.57
CA TYR A 135 8.84 -18.49 -4.41
C TYR A 135 10.29 -18.04 -4.55
N LYS A 136 10.75 -17.86 -5.79
CA LYS A 136 12.04 -17.25 -6.10
C LYS A 136 11.81 -15.96 -6.87
N PRO A 137 12.15 -14.78 -6.33
CA PRO A 137 12.03 -13.54 -7.09
C PRO A 137 12.92 -13.61 -8.34
N ARG A 138 12.37 -13.23 -9.50
CA ARG A 138 13.11 -13.25 -10.77
C ARG A 138 14.22 -12.19 -10.72
N ARG A 139 15.48 -12.64 -10.62
CA ARG A 139 16.68 -11.79 -10.70
C ARG A 139 16.66 -11.04 -12.04
N LYS A 140 16.41 -9.73 -12.01
CA LYS A 140 16.64 -8.86 -13.17
C LYS A 140 18.13 -8.52 -13.15
N ASN A 141 18.87 -9.09 -14.10
CA ASN A 141 20.23 -8.63 -14.40
C ASN A 141 20.10 -7.20 -14.92
N ILE A 142 20.67 -6.25 -14.16
CA ILE A 142 20.90 -4.87 -14.59
C ILE A 142 22.15 -4.87 -15.46
#